data_AF-A0A9X4IKU4-F1
#
_entry.id   AF-A0A9X4IKU4-F1
#
_cell.length_a   1.000
_cell.length_b   1.000
_cell.length_c   1.000
_cell.angle_alpha   90.00
_cell.angle_beta   90.00
_cell.angle_gamma   90.00
#
_symmetry.space_group_name_H-M   'P 1'
#
loop_
_entity.id
_entity.type
_entity.pdbx_description
1 polymer ?
#
loop_
_entity_poly.entity_id
_entity_poly.type
_entity_poly.pdbx_seq_one_letter_code
_entity_poly.pdbx_strand_id
1 'polypeptide(L)'
;MTDDEFEPRLGKIRSRGQKGTKSFGHLLLAAINRAGGKQMRKPGASLRRIGRGGAAGAILGNRDHYAALRQRRVIVKARIVKLASKGMNGARAHLRYIQRTA
;
A
#
# COMPACT_ATOMS: atom_id res chain seq x y z
N MET A 1 37.36 -54.39 12.15
CA MET A 1 36.38 -53.88 11.17
C MET A 1 35.05 -54.50 11.54
N THR A 2 34.22 -53.75 12.23
CA THR A 2 32.85 -54.13 12.56
C THR A 2 31.97 -53.32 11.64
N ASP A 3 31.29 -53.99 10.72
CA ASP A 3 30.31 -53.39 9.84
C ASP A 3 29.09 -53.00 10.68
N ASP A 4 28.84 -51.70 10.82
CA ASP A 4 27.67 -51.20 11.50
C ASP A 4 26.44 -51.51 10.65
N GLU A 5 25.69 -52.54 11.06
CA GLU A 5 24.48 -53.01 10.40
C GLU A 5 23.39 -51.93 10.45
N PHE A 6 23.20 -51.25 9.32
CA PHE A 6 22.25 -50.15 9.21
C PHE A 6 20.84 -50.70 8.99
N GLU A 7 20.02 -50.71 10.04
CA GLU A 7 18.59 -50.99 9.92
C GLU A 7 17.79 -49.72 9.58
N PRO A 8 17.28 -49.57 8.34
CA PRO A 8 16.50 -48.40 7.97
C PRO A 8 15.12 -48.43 8.66
N ARG A 9 14.93 -47.59 9.68
CA ARG A 9 13.64 -47.43 10.35
C ARG A 9 12.68 -46.63 9.47
N LEU A 10 11.60 -47.26 9.03
CA LEU A 10 10.53 -46.59 8.29
C LEU A 10 9.76 -45.64 9.22
N GLY A 11 9.51 -44.41 8.74
CA GLY A 11 8.75 -43.41 9.47
C GLY A 11 7.28 -43.82 9.71
N LYS A 12 6.60 -43.10 10.61
CA LYS A 12 5.21 -43.38 11.01
C LYS A 12 4.27 -43.45 9.79
N ILE A 13 3.42 -44.47 9.73
CA ILE A 13 2.43 -44.65 8.64
C ILE A 13 1.55 -43.39 8.54
N ARG A 14 1.51 -42.78 7.33
CA ARG A 14 0.89 -41.47 7.00
C ARG A 14 1.63 -40.22 7.50
N SER A 15 2.86 -40.31 7.98
CA SER A 15 3.71 -39.12 8.07
C SER A 15 4.02 -38.64 6.65
N ARG A 16 3.41 -37.52 6.26
CA ARG A 16 3.88 -36.77 5.09
C ARG A 16 5.26 -36.27 5.49
N GLY A 17 6.31 -36.89 4.96
CA GLY A 17 7.71 -36.54 5.25
C GLY A 17 7.92 -35.03 5.18
N GLN A 18 8.94 -34.53 5.91
CA GLN A 18 9.30 -33.11 5.84
C GLN A 18 9.37 -32.68 4.38
N LYS A 19 8.74 -31.54 4.07
CA LYS A 19 8.67 -30.97 2.71
C LYS A 19 10.02 -31.19 2.03
N GLY A 20 10.02 -32.02 0.99
CA GLY A 20 11.21 -32.30 0.20
C GLY A 20 11.90 -30.99 -0.20
N THR A 21 13.19 -31.11 -0.51
CA THR A 21 14.04 -30.02 -1.00
C THR A 21 13.22 -29.02 -1.82
N LYS A 22 13.35 -27.72 -1.49
CA LYS A 22 12.59 -26.62 -2.11
C LYS A 22 12.38 -26.92 -3.58
N SER A 23 11.13 -26.85 -4.06
CA SER A 23 10.81 -27.15 -5.45
C SER A 23 11.81 -26.46 -6.38
N PHE A 24 12.17 -27.09 -7.49
CA PHE A 24 13.15 -26.55 -8.43
C PHE A 24 12.88 -25.07 -8.77
N GLY A 25 11.60 -24.68 -8.87
CA GLY A 25 11.19 -23.28 -9.03
C GLY A 25 11.63 -22.35 -7.89
N HIS A 26 11.56 -22.79 -6.63
CA HIS A 26 12.07 -22.02 -5.49
C HIS A 26 13.59 -21.94 -5.45
N LEU A 27 14.30 -22.99 -5.88
CA LEU A 27 15.76 -22.94 -6.03
C LEU A 27 16.17 -21.97 -7.13
N LEU A 28 15.47 -21.99 -8.27
CA LEU A 28 15.67 -21.07 -9.38
C LEU A 28 15.38 -19.62 -8.98
N LEU A 29 14.27 -19.36 -8.29
CA LEU A 29 13.95 -18.02 -7.76
C LEU A 29 15.01 -17.52 -6.77
N ALA A 30 15.51 -18.40 -5.88
CA ALA A 30 16.58 -18.05 -4.95
C ALA A 30 17.89 -17.74 -5.68
N ALA A 31 18.23 -18.52 -6.72
CA ALA A 31 19.41 -18.28 -7.56
C ALA A 31 19.29 -16.96 -8.33
N ILE A 32 18.13 -16.67 -8.92
CA ILE A 32 17.84 -15.39 -9.60
C ILE A 32 18.00 -14.22 -8.62
N ASN A 33 17.41 -14.29 -7.43
CA ASN A 33 17.53 -13.22 -6.43
C ASN A 33 18.98 -13.03 -5.96
N ARG A 34 19.74 -14.11 -5.78
CA ARG A 34 21.16 -14.06 -5.40
C ARG A 34 22.05 -13.51 -6.52
N ALA A 35 21.70 -13.76 -7.77
CA ALA A 35 22.35 -13.20 -8.95
C ALA A 35 21.94 -11.75 -9.24
N GLY A 36 21.15 -11.11 -8.38
CA GLY A 36 20.68 -9.74 -8.58
C GLY A 36 19.60 -9.62 -9.65
N GLY A 37 18.70 -10.60 -9.73
CA GLY A 37 17.62 -10.74 -10.70
C GLY A 37 17.01 -9.40 -11.09
N LYS A 38 16.93 -9.16 -12.41
CA LYS A 38 16.61 -7.86 -13.02
C LYS A 38 15.51 -7.14 -12.25
N GLN A 39 15.91 -6.13 -11.47
CA GLN A 39 15.01 -5.14 -10.94
C GLN A 39 14.46 -4.40 -12.14
N MET A 40 13.28 -4.82 -12.62
CA MET A 40 12.54 -4.09 -13.64
C MET A 40 12.12 -2.77 -12.99
N ARG A 41 13.03 -1.78 -13.01
CA ARG A 41 12.76 -0.41 -12.58
C ARG A 41 11.60 0.05 -13.45
N LYS A 42 10.40 0.10 -12.87
CA LYS A 42 9.25 0.72 -13.53
C LYS A 42 9.67 2.16 -13.89
N PRO A 43 9.75 2.53 -15.17
CA PRO A 43 10.02 3.92 -15.53
C PRO A 43 8.84 4.74 -15.01
N GLY A 44 9.09 5.63 -14.06
CA GLY A 44 8.05 6.45 -13.40
C GLY A 44 7.81 6.18 -11.92
N ALA A 45 8.47 5.18 -11.29
CA ALA A 45 8.48 5.06 -9.83
C ALA A 45 9.42 6.12 -9.23
N SER A 46 8.94 7.37 -9.17
CA SER A 46 9.64 8.45 -8.48
C SER A 46 9.68 8.15 -6.98
N LEU A 47 10.85 7.73 -6.48
CA LEU A 47 11.13 7.55 -5.04
C LEU A 47 11.05 8.87 -4.25
N ARG A 48 10.78 10.02 -4.91
CA ARG A 48 10.61 11.34 -4.28
C ARG A 48 9.48 11.38 -3.25
N ARG A 49 8.57 10.38 -3.25
CA ARG A 49 7.45 10.25 -2.31
C ARG A 49 7.75 9.43 -1.06
N ILE A 50 8.90 8.76 -0.96
CA ILE A 50 9.17 7.77 0.10
C ILE A 50 9.86 8.40 1.34
N GLY A 51 10.32 9.65 1.25
CA GLY A 51 10.88 10.40 2.38
C GLY A 51 9.83 11.21 3.18
N ARG A 52 10.15 11.58 4.42
CA ARG A 52 9.38 12.58 5.19
C ARG A 52 9.31 13.89 4.38
N GLY A 53 8.10 14.35 4.07
CA GLY A 53 7.88 15.53 3.22
C GLY A 53 7.82 15.25 1.71
N GLY A 54 8.03 14.01 1.25
CA GLY A 54 7.97 13.66 -0.18
C GLY A 54 6.59 13.86 -0.82
N ALA A 55 5.52 13.61 -0.06
CA ALA A 55 4.16 13.90 -0.50
C ALA A 55 3.91 15.41 -0.62
N ALA A 56 4.33 16.20 0.36
CA ALA A 56 4.22 17.67 0.33
C ALA A 56 5.05 18.28 -0.81
N GLY A 57 6.29 17.80 -1.01
CA GLY A 57 7.17 18.23 -2.08
C GLY A 57 6.67 17.84 -3.48
N ALA A 58 5.98 16.72 -3.63
CA ALA A 58 5.32 16.36 -4.89
C ALA A 58 4.11 17.24 -5.19
N ILE A 59 3.29 17.56 -4.18
CA ILE A 59 2.13 18.46 -4.31
C ILE A 59 2.58 19.89 -4.63
N LEU A 60 3.65 20.37 -3.99
CA LEU A 60 4.22 21.68 -4.26
C LEU A 60 4.99 21.73 -5.58
N GLY A 61 5.70 20.65 -5.95
CA GLY A 61 6.50 20.57 -7.18
C GLY A 61 5.66 20.44 -8.46
N ASN A 62 4.42 19.96 -8.37
CA ASN A 62 3.47 19.96 -9.49
C ASN A 62 2.78 21.32 -9.70
N ARG A 63 3.12 22.36 -8.93
CA ARG A 63 2.58 23.70 -9.14
C ARG A 63 3.49 24.46 -10.10
N ASP A 64 2.90 24.89 -11.21
CA ASP A 64 3.45 25.95 -12.04
C ASP A 64 3.77 27.16 -11.14
N HIS A 65 4.91 27.81 -11.35
CA HIS A 65 5.43 28.90 -10.51
C HIS A 65 4.42 30.07 -10.40
N TYR A 66 3.49 30.16 -11.36
CA TYR A 66 2.39 31.13 -11.40
C TYR A 66 1.03 30.59 -10.91
N ALA A 67 0.92 29.33 -10.52
CA ALA A 67 -0.33 28.71 -10.06
C ALA A 67 -0.90 29.40 -8.82
N ALA A 68 -0.05 29.94 -7.94
CA ALA A 68 -0.49 30.67 -6.75
C ALA A 68 -1.14 32.03 -7.07
N LEU A 69 -0.79 32.64 -8.21
CA LEU A 69 -1.25 33.98 -8.61
C LEU A 69 -2.45 33.93 -9.58
N ARG A 70 -2.64 32.83 -10.31
CA ARG A 70 -3.73 32.67 -11.30
C ARG A 70 -4.98 31.97 -10.74
N GLN A 71 -4.90 31.36 -9.56
CA GLN A 71 -6.05 30.65 -8.98
C GLN A 71 -6.99 31.62 -8.25
N ARG A 72 -8.26 31.66 -8.66
CA ARG A 72 -9.33 32.23 -7.85
C ARG A 72 -9.49 31.38 -6.59
N ARG A 73 -9.10 31.92 -5.43
CA ARG A 73 -9.19 31.21 -4.14
C ARG A 73 -10.54 31.51 -3.49
N VAL A 74 -11.16 30.47 -2.92
CA VAL A 74 -12.32 30.61 -2.04
C VAL A 74 -11.91 30.14 -0.65
N ILE A 75 -12.24 30.93 0.37
CA ILE A 75 -12.03 30.55 1.78
C ILE A 75 -13.33 29.92 2.27
N VAL A 76 -13.28 28.62 2.61
CA VAL A 76 -14.42 27.93 3.21
C VAL A 76 -14.28 27.99 4.72
N LYS A 77 -15.18 28.74 5.38
CA LYS A 77 -15.34 28.69 6.83
C LYS A 77 -16.40 27.63 7.15
N ALA A 78 -16.03 26.63 7.94
CA ALA A 78 -16.93 25.56 8.35
C ALA A 78 -17.04 25.47 9.88
N ARG A 79 -18.24 25.17 10.37
CA ARG A 79 -18.52 24.82 11.77
C ARG A 79 -19.03 23.38 11.81
N ILE A 80 -18.34 22.53 12.57
CA ILE A 80 -18.71 21.11 12.73
C ILE A 80 -19.49 20.98 14.04
N VAL A 81 -20.76 20.57 13.94
CA VAL A 81 -21.64 20.38 15.11
C VAL A 81 -22.19 18.95 15.12
N LYS A 82 -22.40 18.39 16.33
CA LYS A 82 -23.05 17.09 16.49
C LYS A 82 -24.56 17.25 16.34
N LEU A 83 -25.13 16.64 15.31
CA LEU A 83 -26.57 16.63 15.08
C LEU A 83 -27.17 15.42 15.78
N ALA A 84 -27.68 15.60 17.00
CA ALA A 84 -28.41 14.57 17.72
C ALA A 84 -29.90 14.57 17.34
N SER A 85 -30.56 13.41 17.50
CA SER A 85 -32.00 13.21 17.32
C SER A 85 -32.56 13.81 16.01
N LYS A 86 -33.54 14.71 16.09
CA LYS A 86 -34.20 15.39 14.95
C LYS A 86 -33.31 16.45 14.28
N GLY A 87 -32.12 16.75 14.82
CA GLY A 87 -31.20 17.76 14.30
C GLY A 87 -30.73 17.51 12.86
N MET A 88 -30.67 16.24 12.43
CA MET A 88 -30.31 15.88 11.06
C MET A 88 -31.35 16.35 10.03
N ASN A 89 -32.65 16.23 10.34
CA ASN A 89 -33.72 16.63 9.44
C ASN A 89 -33.76 18.16 9.26
N GLY A 90 -33.54 18.92 10.34
CA GLY A 90 -33.42 20.38 10.30
C GLY A 90 -32.20 20.84 9.50
N ALA A 91 -31.03 20.24 9.72
CA ALA A 91 -29.83 20.52 8.95
C ALA A 91 -30.02 20.24 7.45
N ARG A 92 -30.73 19.16 7.11
CA ARG A 92 -31.02 18.78 5.72
C ARG A 92 -31.90 19.82 5.01
N ALA A 93 -32.88 20.38 5.71
CA ALA A 93 -33.71 21.47 5.18
C ALA A 93 -32.87 22.75 4.95
N HIS A 94 -32.00 23.10 5.90
CA HIS A 94 -31.10 24.26 5.77
C HIS A 94 -30.10 24.10 4.62
N LEU A 95 -29.52 22.92 4.44
CA LEU A 95 -28.62 22.65 3.31
C LEU A 95 -29.35 22.74 1.97
N ARG A 96 -30.60 22.25 1.89
CA ARG A 96 -31.43 22.40 0.68
C ARG A 96 -31.71 23.86 0.34
N TYR A 97 -31.85 24.73 1.33
CA TYR A 97 -32.03 26.17 1.09
C TYR A 97 -30.80 26.79 0.43
N ILE A 98 -29.60 26.47 0.93
CA ILE A 98 -28.32 26.96 0.38
C ILE A 98 -28.08 26.41 -1.03
N GLN A 99 -28.43 25.14 -1.27
CA GLN A 99 -28.27 24.51 -2.58
C GLN A 99 -29.25 25.05 -3.63
N ARG A 100 -30.40 25.62 -3.23
CA ARG A 100 -31.43 26.12 -4.15
C ARG A 100 -31.01 27.38 -4.90
N THR A 101 -30.14 28.19 -4.30
CA THR A 101 -29.68 29.47 -4.87
C THR A 101 -28.31 29.39 -5.52
N ALA A 102 -27.82 28.17 -5.78
CA ALA A 102 -26.59 27.91 -6.52
C ALA A 102 -26.88 27.55 -7.97
#